data_AF-A0A450WWJ4-F1
#
_entry.id   AF-A0A450WWJ4-F1
#
_cell.length_a   1.000
_cell.length_b   1.000
_cell.length_c   1.000
_cell.angle_alpha   90.00
_cell.angle_beta   90.00
_cell.angle_gamma   90.00
#
_symmetry.space_group_name_H-M   'P 1'
#
loop_
_entity.id
_entity.type
_entity.pdbx_description
1 polymer ?
#
loop_
_entity_poly.entity_id
_entity_poly.type
_entity_poly.pdbx_seq_one_letter_code
_entity_poly.pdbx_strand_id
1 'polypeptide(L)'
;MIGSRTEFKVADPMEQEAAVVKSLFANARNRKLLSPAESINGLTVGTVQDDSAPFVEVRNGFNPFQQHLPSLVSAFGSGYRRSIKPDCVFPGGRMLYQEDLGSSRQDNYVIAPVPPSIRSIPPGNQTAIPGKQPGSLDGVAYSSGTSNAAASISRAAGICYDTLQRIFTEQAADIDTCVFDAPLLKAMLVHGCAWGDVGPKIADLLRTEENKRQISGPVSRWMGYGVPQVDRVLDCTAQRATLLGFGQLSDDEAHVFRLPLPPSLGARPEWRRLTVTLAWLSPISPGTQKYRTASLWFEVKGISLAKDRQESCSGTGGWQTVKRGTVQHEVFEGHKAEPFTDGDVIEIKVNCREDAEKIKKPVAYGLAVSLEVAEDVDIAVYDEIRMRIVAPAPAAP
;
A
#
# COMPACT_ATOMS: atom_id res chain seq x y z
N MET A 1 -2.96 3.10 32.64
CA MET A 1 -2.52 3.83 31.42
C MET A 1 -1.39 4.73 31.87
N ILE A 2 -0.27 4.74 31.15
CA ILE A 2 0.80 5.72 31.36
C ILE A 2 0.23 7.09 31.00
N GLY A 3 0.01 7.95 32.00
CA GLY A 3 -0.59 9.28 31.80
C GLY A 3 0.34 10.40 32.25
N SER A 4 1.14 10.15 33.29
CA SER A 4 2.05 11.14 33.83
C SER A 4 3.44 11.09 33.19
N ARG A 5 4.14 12.21 33.27
CA ARG A 5 5.53 12.36 32.81
C ARG A 5 6.48 11.37 33.50
N THR A 6 6.29 11.16 34.80
CA THR A 6 7.17 10.29 35.60
C THR A 6 6.99 8.84 35.17
N GLU A 7 5.73 8.37 35.06
CA GLU A 7 5.42 7.02 34.58
C GLU A 7 6.01 6.78 33.19
N PHE A 8 5.84 7.73 32.26
CA PHE A 8 6.37 7.58 30.90
C PHE A 8 7.89 7.42 30.89
N LYS A 9 8.61 8.22 31.68
CA LYS A 9 10.07 8.21 31.71
C LYS A 9 10.68 6.96 32.37
N VAL A 10 9.94 6.31 33.28
CA VAL A 10 10.42 5.08 33.97
C VAL A 10 9.92 3.79 33.31
N ALA A 11 8.88 3.88 32.48
CA ALA A 11 8.38 2.76 31.70
C ALA A 11 9.44 2.26 30.71
N ASP A 12 9.38 0.96 30.42
CA ASP A 12 10.26 0.39 29.41
C ASP A 12 9.90 0.91 27.99
N PRO A 13 10.81 0.80 27.01
CA PRO A 13 10.58 1.33 25.68
C PRO A 13 9.36 0.72 24.95
N MET A 14 8.98 -0.54 25.23
CA MET A 14 7.83 -1.18 24.60
C MET A 14 6.52 -0.66 25.20
N GLU A 15 6.49 -0.44 26.52
CA GLU A 15 5.36 0.19 27.21
C GLU A 15 5.17 1.64 26.77
N GLN A 16 6.26 2.39 26.57
CA GLN A 16 6.23 3.75 25.99
C GLN A 16 5.62 3.75 24.59
N GLU A 17 6.11 2.88 23.69
CA GLU A 17 5.60 2.73 22.32
C GLU A 17 4.10 2.38 22.33
N ALA A 18 3.69 1.41 23.15
CA ALA A 18 2.31 0.99 23.28
C ALA A 18 1.39 2.12 23.80
N ALA A 19 1.84 2.88 24.79
CA ALA A 19 1.09 4.03 25.33
C ALA A 19 0.90 5.12 24.27
N VAL A 20 1.95 5.42 23.50
CA VAL A 20 1.89 6.37 22.39
C VAL A 20 0.90 5.90 21.34
N VAL A 21 1.01 4.68 20.83
CA VAL A 21 0.10 4.13 19.80
C VAL A 21 -1.36 4.16 20.28
N LYS A 22 -1.64 3.72 21.52
CA LYS A 22 -3.00 3.76 22.08
C LYS A 22 -3.54 5.18 22.16
N SER A 23 -2.71 6.15 22.56
CA SER A 23 -3.08 7.57 22.59
C SER A 23 -3.41 8.11 21.18
N LEU A 24 -2.63 7.74 20.15
CA LEU A 24 -2.93 8.14 18.76
C LEU A 24 -4.29 7.63 18.29
N PHE A 25 -4.61 6.36 18.57
CA PHE A 25 -5.88 5.75 18.17
C PHE A 25 -7.07 6.32 18.94
N ALA A 26 -6.89 6.62 20.23
CA ALA A 26 -7.89 7.32 21.03
C ALA A 26 -8.20 8.72 20.45
N ASN A 27 -7.19 9.38 19.87
CA ASN A 27 -7.32 10.70 19.24
C ASN A 27 -7.54 10.64 17.70
N ALA A 28 -7.81 9.47 17.11
CA ALA A 28 -7.89 9.30 15.66
C ALA A 28 -8.96 10.20 14.99
N ARG A 29 -10.00 10.61 15.73
CA ARG A 29 -11.04 11.54 15.25
C ARG A 29 -10.48 12.91 14.88
N ASN A 30 -9.45 13.39 15.56
CA ASN A 30 -8.85 14.71 15.34
C ASN A 30 -7.62 14.67 14.42
N ARG A 31 -7.20 13.47 14.01
CA ARG A 31 -6.02 13.25 13.17
C ARG A 31 -6.42 12.82 11.77
N LYS A 32 -7.47 13.43 11.20
CA LYS A 32 -8.01 13.07 9.88
C LYS A 32 -7.09 13.51 8.74
N LEU A 33 -7.26 12.88 7.58
CA LEU A 33 -6.66 13.33 6.33
C LEU A 33 -7.02 14.78 6.05
N LEU A 34 -6.07 15.52 5.48
CA LEU A 34 -6.24 16.90 5.04
C LEU A 34 -6.54 16.92 3.56
N SER A 35 -7.38 17.84 3.08
CA SER A 35 -7.57 18.01 1.64
C SER A 35 -6.23 18.38 0.97
N PRO A 36 -5.90 17.83 -0.22
CA PRO A 36 -6.69 16.94 -1.07
C PRO A 36 -6.42 15.43 -0.85
N ALA A 37 -5.84 15.01 0.27
CA ALA A 37 -5.45 13.62 0.54
C ALA A 37 -6.62 12.61 0.61
N GLU A 38 -7.86 13.10 0.67
CA GLU A 38 -9.08 12.29 0.59
C GLU A 38 -9.55 12.01 -0.85
N SER A 39 -8.84 12.52 -1.86
CA SER A 39 -9.16 12.32 -3.28
C SER A 39 -9.37 10.85 -3.62
N ILE A 40 -10.46 10.56 -4.34
CA ILE A 40 -10.76 9.19 -4.78
C ILE A 40 -9.76 8.70 -5.81
N ASN A 41 -9.19 9.57 -6.64
CA ASN A 41 -8.34 9.19 -7.76
C ASN A 41 -6.85 9.34 -7.47
N GLY A 42 -6.47 10.28 -6.59
CA GLY A 42 -5.08 10.44 -6.17
C GLY A 42 -4.57 9.25 -5.37
N LEU A 43 -3.24 9.04 -5.40
CA LEU A 43 -2.53 8.15 -4.50
C LEU A 43 -2.11 8.94 -3.26
N THR A 44 -2.67 8.58 -2.11
CA THR A 44 -2.43 9.24 -0.83
C THR A 44 -1.38 8.46 -0.06
N VAL A 45 -0.30 9.13 0.31
CA VAL A 45 0.87 8.51 0.93
C VAL A 45 0.97 8.97 2.38
N GLY A 46 0.88 8.03 3.32
CA GLY A 46 1.28 8.24 4.70
C GLY A 46 2.78 7.99 4.87
N THR A 47 3.31 8.20 6.08
CA THR A 47 4.76 8.06 6.32
C THR A 47 5.06 7.02 7.38
N VAL A 48 6.10 6.23 7.13
CA VAL A 48 6.77 5.37 8.11
C VAL A 48 7.97 6.10 8.66
N GLN A 49 8.19 5.98 9.96
CA GLN A 49 9.29 6.65 10.65
C GLN A 49 10.58 5.86 10.46
N ASP A 50 11.14 5.92 9.25
CA ASP A 50 12.31 5.16 8.85
C ASP A 50 13.24 5.99 7.95
N ASP A 51 14.56 5.84 8.15
CA ASP A 51 15.63 6.39 7.32
C ASP A 51 16.97 5.70 7.57
N SER A 52 17.95 5.99 6.70
CA SER A 52 19.32 5.48 6.77
C SER A 52 20.28 6.39 7.55
N ALA A 53 19.79 7.39 8.28
CA ALA A 53 20.67 8.29 9.02
C ALA A 53 21.33 7.53 10.21
N PRO A 54 22.50 7.97 10.70
CA PRO A 54 22.99 7.46 11.98
C PRO A 54 22.06 7.90 13.10
N PHE A 55 21.90 7.05 14.13
CA PHE A 55 21.22 7.46 15.35
C PHE A 55 22.12 8.45 16.10
N VAL A 56 21.74 9.73 16.08
CA VAL A 56 22.44 10.77 16.83
C VAL A 56 21.55 11.17 17.99
N GLU A 57 22.08 11.06 19.20
CA GLU A 57 21.40 11.53 20.39
C GLU A 57 21.28 13.06 20.32
N VAL A 58 20.05 13.56 20.23
CA VAL A 58 19.78 14.99 20.14
C VAL A 58 19.34 15.47 21.50
N ARG A 59 20.00 16.51 22.01
CA ARG A 59 19.62 17.14 23.27
C ARG A 59 18.15 17.57 23.21
N ASN A 60 17.35 17.07 24.14
CA ASN A 60 15.90 17.30 24.28
C ASN A 60 14.99 16.64 23.22
N GLY A 61 15.48 15.72 22.39
CA GLY A 61 14.66 14.97 21.45
C GLY A 61 14.80 13.46 21.65
N PHE A 62 13.72 12.71 21.45
CA PHE A 62 13.72 11.25 21.51
C PHE A 62 12.84 10.64 20.40
N ASN A 63 13.08 9.37 20.08
CA ASN A 63 12.23 8.59 19.19
C ASN A 63 11.30 7.71 20.06
N PRO A 64 9.96 7.89 19.99
CA PRO A 64 9.01 7.09 20.76
C PRO A 64 8.81 5.67 20.21
N PHE A 65 9.36 5.37 19.02
CA PHE A 65 9.22 4.07 18.38
C PHE A 65 10.55 3.31 18.38
N GLN A 66 10.50 2.08 18.85
CA GLN A 66 11.57 1.09 18.73
C GLN A 66 11.49 0.36 17.38
N GLN A 67 10.31 0.38 16.75
CA GLN A 67 10.01 -0.38 15.54
C GLN A 67 9.65 0.52 14.35
N HIS A 68 9.67 -0.06 13.15
CA HIS A 68 9.25 0.61 11.91
C HIS A 68 7.72 0.78 11.84
N LEU A 69 7.17 1.64 12.69
CA LEU A 69 5.74 1.97 12.70
C LEU A 69 5.45 3.18 11.80
N PRO A 70 4.20 3.34 11.33
CA PRO A 70 3.78 4.60 10.73
C PRO A 70 4.04 5.77 11.70
N SER A 71 4.50 6.90 11.19
CA SER A 71 4.90 8.04 12.02
C SER A 71 3.73 8.66 12.80
N LEU A 72 4.02 9.28 13.97
CA LEU A 72 3.03 10.04 14.74
C LEU A 72 2.50 11.28 14.01
N VAL A 73 3.10 11.70 12.89
CA VAL A 73 2.53 12.77 12.06
C VAL A 73 1.66 12.24 10.92
N SER A 74 1.68 10.93 10.65
CA SER A 74 0.82 10.32 9.64
C SER A 74 -0.64 10.36 10.07
N ALA A 75 -1.50 10.94 9.25
CA ALA A 75 -2.93 11.07 9.53
C ALA A 75 -3.67 9.73 9.43
N PHE A 76 -4.77 9.62 10.17
CA PHE A 76 -5.72 8.53 10.11
C PHE A 76 -6.79 8.81 9.06
N GLY A 77 -6.99 7.89 8.13
CA GLY A 77 -8.06 7.97 7.17
C GLY A 77 -9.32 7.22 7.58
N SER A 78 -10.42 7.63 6.96
CA SER A 78 -11.05 6.77 5.97
C SER A 78 -11.40 7.67 4.80
N GLY A 79 -11.14 7.26 3.56
CA GLY A 79 -11.45 8.06 2.38
C GLY A 79 -12.95 8.16 2.10
N TYR A 80 -13.30 8.65 0.91
CA TYR A 80 -14.69 8.70 0.43
C TYR A 80 -15.42 7.36 0.66
N ARG A 81 -16.63 7.41 1.24
CA ARG A 81 -17.42 6.23 1.63
C ARG A 81 -16.67 5.19 2.47
N ARG A 82 -15.74 5.63 3.32
CA ARG A 82 -14.88 4.76 4.15
C ARG A 82 -14.00 3.82 3.31
N SER A 83 -13.50 4.29 2.18
CA SER A 83 -12.42 3.63 1.45
C SER A 83 -11.12 3.67 2.25
N ILE A 84 -10.19 2.79 1.92
CA ILE A 84 -8.86 2.74 2.55
C ILE A 84 -8.09 3.99 2.12
N LYS A 85 -7.70 4.80 3.10
CA LYS A 85 -6.77 5.91 2.96
C LYS A 85 -5.93 6.03 4.25
N PRO A 86 -4.64 6.40 4.20
CA PRO A 86 -3.83 6.55 2.98
C PRO A 86 -3.83 5.26 2.14
N ASP A 87 -3.51 5.34 0.85
CA ASP A 87 -3.45 4.11 0.02
C ASP A 87 -2.23 3.28 0.45
N CYS A 88 -1.10 3.93 0.76
CA CYS A 88 0.10 3.28 1.25
C CYS A 88 0.82 4.16 2.27
N VAL A 89 1.78 3.58 2.99
CA VAL A 89 2.72 4.31 3.84
C VAL A 89 4.14 4.04 3.33
N PHE A 90 5.00 5.05 3.28
CA PHE A 90 6.37 4.91 2.78
C PHE A 90 7.39 5.56 3.72
N PRO A 91 8.66 5.09 3.77
CA PRO A 91 9.69 5.76 4.55
C PRO A 91 9.78 7.25 4.19
N GLY A 92 9.58 8.10 5.19
CA GLY A 92 9.63 9.55 5.02
C GLY A 92 10.50 10.24 6.05
N GLY A 93 11.49 9.55 6.61
CA GLY A 93 12.40 10.10 7.60
C GLY A 93 12.01 9.77 9.04
N ARG A 94 12.98 9.51 9.90
CA ARG A 94 12.77 9.45 11.34
C ARG A 94 12.56 10.86 11.88
N MET A 95 11.57 11.01 12.76
CA MET A 95 11.22 12.29 13.39
C MET A 95 11.52 12.22 14.88
N LEU A 96 12.07 13.30 15.43
CA LEU A 96 12.30 13.38 16.87
C LEU A 96 11.13 14.10 17.54
N TYR A 97 10.83 13.68 18.76
CA TYR A 97 9.78 14.24 19.59
C TYR A 97 10.36 14.77 20.89
N GLN A 98 9.70 15.76 21.46
CA GLN A 98 10.02 16.33 22.76
C GLN A 98 8.74 16.58 23.53
N GLU A 99 8.87 16.82 24.83
CA GLU A 99 7.75 17.28 25.66
C GLU A 99 7.23 18.62 25.15
N ASP A 100 5.91 18.70 24.96
CA ASP A 100 5.23 19.97 24.73
C ASP A 100 4.99 20.64 26.09
N LEU A 101 5.87 21.56 26.47
CA LEU A 101 5.80 22.28 27.74
C LEU A 101 4.55 23.18 27.86
N GLY A 102 3.92 23.55 26.74
CA GLY A 102 2.69 24.35 26.75
C GLY A 102 1.45 23.51 27.09
N SER A 103 1.41 22.28 26.58
CA SER A 103 0.25 21.38 26.71
C SER A 103 0.39 20.37 27.86
N SER A 104 1.62 20.05 28.27
CA SER A 104 1.86 19.04 29.30
C SER A 104 1.41 19.51 30.68
N ARG A 105 0.78 18.58 31.43
CA ARG A 105 0.35 18.71 32.82
C ARG A 105 0.89 17.53 33.63
N GLN A 106 0.74 17.58 34.96
CA GLN A 106 1.26 16.54 35.85
C GLN A 106 0.69 15.15 35.54
N ASP A 107 -0.58 15.08 35.16
CA ASP A 107 -1.37 13.89 34.83
C ASP A 107 -1.56 13.68 33.32
N ASN A 108 -0.99 14.55 32.49
CA ASN A 108 -1.11 14.48 31.03
C ASN A 108 0.21 14.87 30.36
N TYR A 109 1.03 13.86 30.03
CA TYR A 109 2.27 14.05 29.30
C TYR A 109 2.02 14.16 27.78
N VAL A 110 2.29 15.32 27.20
CA VAL A 110 2.07 15.59 25.77
C VAL A 110 3.41 15.71 25.06
N ILE A 111 3.55 15.01 23.94
CA ILE A 111 4.76 15.05 23.10
C ILE A 111 4.43 15.69 21.75
N ALA A 112 5.38 16.44 21.21
CA ALA A 112 5.28 17.10 19.91
C ALA A 112 6.58 16.93 19.10
N PRO A 113 6.54 17.00 17.76
CA PRO A 113 7.74 17.02 16.94
C PRO A 113 8.71 18.13 17.37
N VAL A 114 10.01 17.82 17.36
CA VAL A 114 11.07 18.81 17.67
C VAL A 114 11.13 19.86 16.55
N PRO A 115 10.99 21.17 16.85
CA PRO A 115 11.20 22.22 15.88
C PRO A 115 12.71 22.56 15.72
N PRO A 116 13.13 23.09 14.55
CA PRO A 116 12.39 23.19 13.29
C PRO A 116 12.24 21.83 12.59
N SER A 117 11.24 21.70 11.72
CA SER A 117 10.98 20.47 10.93
C SER A 117 12.06 20.17 9.87
N ILE A 118 12.81 21.18 9.45
CA ILE A 118 13.98 21.08 8.57
C ILE A 118 15.21 21.43 9.39
N ARG A 119 16.19 20.52 9.45
CA ARG A 119 17.33 20.58 10.38
C ARG A 119 18.64 20.49 9.60
N SER A 120 19.72 21.06 10.15
CA SER A 120 21.07 20.91 9.57
C SER A 120 21.77 19.63 10.05
N ILE A 121 21.12 18.84 10.89
CA ILE A 121 21.65 17.61 11.47
C ILE A 121 20.62 16.48 11.32
N PRO A 122 21.06 15.22 11.22
CA PRO A 122 20.17 14.06 11.22
C PRO A 122 19.31 13.96 12.51
N PRO A 123 18.25 13.14 12.53
CA PRO A 123 17.79 12.23 11.47
C PRO A 123 16.86 12.89 10.45
N GLY A 124 16.40 12.11 9.46
CA GLY A 124 15.51 12.53 8.36
C GLY A 124 16.09 12.23 6.98
N ASN A 125 15.30 12.45 5.93
CA ASN A 125 15.82 12.38 4.57
C ASN A 125 16.72 13.58 4.29
N GLN A 126 17.91 13.31 3.77
CA GLN A 126 18.89 14.32 3.40
C GLN A 126 18.52 14.94 2.04
N THR A 127 18.49 16.27 1.97
CA THR A 127 18.26 17.03 0.74
C THR A 127 19.32 18.10 0.56
N ALA A 128 19.65 18.39 -0.71
CA ALA A 128 20.56 19.48 -1.05
C ALA A 128 19.86 20.84 -0.83
N ILE A 129 20.56 21.77 -0.22
CA ILE A 129 20.13 23.15 -0.01
C ILE A 129 21.28 24.11 -0.36
N PRO A 130 21.01 25.41 -0.58
CA PRO A 130 22.08 26.38 -0.72
C PRO A 130 23.05 26.35 0.47
N GLY A 131 24.35 26.36 0.19
CA GLY A 131 25.39 26.46 1.20
C GLY A 131 25.31 27.77 1.98
N LYS A 132 25.78 27.76 3.24
CA LYS A 132 25.78 28.98 4.09
C LYS A 132 26.73 30.06 3.60
N GLN A 133 27.74 29.69 2.82
CA GLN A 133 28.74 30.60 2.26
C GLN A 133 28.65 30.61 0.73
N PRO A 134 28.90 31.76 0.07
CA PRO A 134 29.00 31.82 -1.38
C PRO A 134 30.00 30.79 -1.92
N GLY A 135 29.56 29.96 -2.87
CA GLY A 135 30.40 28.92 -3.49
C GLY A 135 30.46 27.58 -2.76
N SER A 136 29.81 27.42 -1.59
CA SER A 136 29.69 26.12 -0.91
C SER A 136 28.76 25.18 -1.69
N LEU A 137 29.25 23.97 -1.97
CA LEU A 137 28.55 22.91 -2.72
C LEU A 137 28.06 21.76 -1.81
N ASP A 138 28.31 21.86 -0.51
CA ASP A 138 28.04 20.85 0.52
C ASP A 138 26.82 21.16 1.39
N GLY A 139 26.00 22.12 0.98
CA GLY A 139 24.78 22.51 1.68
C GLY A 139 23.76 21.36 1.73
N VAL A 140 23.46 20.87 2.93
CA VAL A 140 22.47 19.81 3.15
C VAL A 140 21.55 20.13 4.33
N ALA A 141 20.32 19.63 4.24
CA ALA A 141 19.35 19.65 5.32
C ALA A 141 18.64 18.29 5.43
N TYR A 142 18.03 18.06 6.59
CA TYR A 142 17.28 16.86 6.91
C TYR A 142 15.84 17.23 7.21
N SER A 143 14.90 16.51 6.63
CA SER A 143 13.47 16.68 6.90
C SER A 143 12.77 15.33 6.97
N SER A 144 11.61 15.32 7.63
CA SER A 144 10.81 14.10 7.80
C SER A 144 9.31 14.42 7.70
N GLY A 145 8.52 13.48 7.19
CA GLY A 145 7.06 13.57 7.17
C GLY A 145 6.41 12.91 5.96
N THR A 146 5.10 13.14 5.81
CA THR A 146 4.31 12.64 4.68
C THR A 146 4.72 13.27 3.36
N SER A 147 5.20 14.53 3.35
CA SER A 147 5.73 15.19 2.15
C SER A 147 6.94 14.45 1.58
N ASN A 148 7.85 13.98 2.43
CA ASN A 148 9.03 13.22 2.04
C ASN A 148 8.67 11.84 1.48
N ALA A 149 7.76 11.15 2.16
CA ALA A 149 7.22 9.87 1.70
C ALA A 149 6.52 10.03 0.33
N ALA A 150 5.70 11.07 0.16
CA ALA A 150 5.03 11.37 -1.10
C ALA A 150 6.02 11.66 -2.23
N ALA A 151 7.06 12.48 -1.97
CA ALA A 151 8.11 12.74 -2.96
C ALA A 151 8.86 11.46 -3.39
N SER A 152 9.13 10.57 -2.44
CA SER A 152 9.79 9.29 -2.72
C SER A 152 8.92 8.36 -3.56
N ILE A 153 7.61 8.29 -3.26
CA ILE A 153 6.64 7.56 -4.08
C ILE A 153 6.48 8.19 -5.47
N SER A 154 6.52 9.52 -5.60
CA SER A 154 6.52 10.18 -6.91
C SER A 154 7.75 9.81 -7.74
N ARG A 155 8.94 9.69 -7.11
CA ARG A 155 10.14 9.17 -7.79
C ARG A 155 9.95 7.71 -8.22
N ALA A 156 9.40 6.86 -7.34
CA ALA A 156 9.10 5.47 -7.68
C ALA A 156 8.12 5.37 -8.87
N ALA A 157 7.13 6.26 -8.95
CA ALA A 157 6.20 6.33 -10.07
C ALA A 157 6.93 6.59 -11.40
N GLY A 158 7.94 7.46 -11.42
CA GLY A 158 8.77 7.72 -12.60
C GLY A 158 9.52 6.47 -13.06
N ILE A 159 10.13 5.72 -12.13
CA ILE A 159 10.82 4.46 -12.45
C ILE A 159 9.84 3.41 -13.00
N CYS A 160 8.67 3.28 -12.38
CA CYS A 160 7.60 2.41 -12.87
C CYS A 160 7.14 2.82 -14.27
N TYR A 161 7.08 4.13 -14.56
CA TYR A 161 6.68 4.65 -15.86
C TYR A 161 7.68 4.27 -16.94
N ASP A 162 8.98 4.52 -16.72
CA ASP A 162 10.02 4.15 -17.69
C ASP A 162 10.00 2.64 -17.98
N THR A 163 9.79 1.82 -16.95
CA THR A 163 9.66 0.36 -17.10
C THR A 163 8.41 -0.02 -17.87
N LEU A 164 7.27 0.61 -17.58
CA LEU A 164 6.00 0.37 -18.26
C LEU A 164 6.09 0.73 -19.75
N GLN A 165 6.69 1.87 -20.09
CA GLN A 165 6.87 2.28 -21.50
C GLN A 165 7.76 1.30 -22.26
N ARG A 166 8.80 0.76 -21.62
CA ARG A 166 9.63 -0.30 -22.22
C ARG A 166 8.81 -1.56 -22.50
N ILE A 167 8.01 -2.03 -21.54
CA ILE A 167 7.12 -3.19 -21.71
C ILE A 167 6.13 -2.95 -22.86
N PHE A 168 5.52 -1.77 -22.94
CA PHE A 168 4.60 -1.44 -24.03
C PHE A 168 5.29 -1.41 -25.39
N THR A 169 6.49 -0.86 -25.48
CA THR A 169 7.27 -0.86 -26.73
C THR A 169 7.60 -2.28 -27.18
N GLU A 170 7.87 -3.20 -26.25
CA GLU A 170 8.22 -4.60 -26.56
C GLU A 170 7.00 -5.48 -26.86
N GLN A 171 5.87 -5.29 -26.18
CA GLN A 171 4.74 -6.24 -26.16
C GLN A 171 3.41 -5.69 -26.70
N ALA A 172 3.29 -4.37 -26.86
CA ALA A 172 2.05 -3.69 -27.22
C ALA A 172 2.27 -2.47 -28.12
N ALA A 173 3.28 -2.51 -29.01
CA ALA A 173 3.71 -1.37 -29.82
C ALA A 173 2.62 -0.76 -30.71
N ASP A 174 1.60 -1.55 -31.08
CA ASP A 174 0.50 -1.14 -31.96
C ASP A 174 -0.71 -0.54 -31.21
N ILE A 175 -0.66 -0.44 -29.88
CA ILE A 175 -1.77 0.05 -29.04
C ILE A 175 -1.43 1.44 -28.50
N ASP A 176 -2.38 2.38 -28.56
CA ASP A 176 -2.27 3.65 -27.82
C ASP A 176 -2.48 3.38 -26.32
N THR A 177 -1.36 3.32 -25.59
CA THR A 177 -1.36 2.91 -24.18
C THR A 177 -1.45 4.08 -23.21
N CYS A 178 -1.41 5.32 -23.69
CA CYS A 178 -1.39 6.55 -22.87
C CYS A 178 -2.58 6.62 -21.90
N VAL A 179 -3.75 6.14 -22.32
CA VAL A 179 -4.97 6.13 -21.49
C VAL A 179 -4.87 5.16 -20.29
N PHE A 180 -3.95 4.18 -20.35
CA PHE A 180 -3.74 3.17 -19.30
C PHE A 180 -2.59 3.51 -18.35
N ASP A 181 -1.71 4.45 -18.70
CA ASP A 181 -0.52 4.79 -17.91
C ASP A 181 -0.85 5.10 -16.45
N ALA A 182 -1.74 6.06 -16.20
CA ALA A 182 -2.04 6.47 -14.83
C ALA A 182 -2.75 5.37 -14.00
N PRO A 183 -3.77 4.65 -14.52
CA PRO A 183 -4.32 3.48 -13.85
C PRO A 183 -3.28 2.37 -13.56
N LEU A 184 -2.43 2.03 -14.53
CA LEU A 184 -1.41 1.00 -14.37
C LEU A 184 -0.34 1.41 -13.36
N LEU A 185 0.19 2.64 -13.45
CA LEU A 185 1.13 3.17 -12.45
C LEU A 185 0.54 3.12 -11.04
N LYS A 186 -0.74 3.49 -10.89
CA LYS A 186 -1.43 3.41 -9.61
C LYS A 186 -1.56 1.97 -9.12
N ALA A 187 -1.88 1.02 -10.00
CA ALA A 187 -1.91 -0.40 -9.66
C ALA A 187 -0.51 -0.89 -9.26
N MET A 188 0.53 -0.57 -10.04
CA MET A 188 1.91 -0.99 -9.81
C MET A 188 2.43 -0.50 -8.47
N LEU A 189 2.24 0.78 -8.14
CA LEU A 189 2.73 1.34 -6.87
C LEU A 189 2.07 0.72 -5.64
N VAL A 190 0.82 0.27 -5.75
CA VAL A 190 0.10 -0.39 -4.64
C VAL A 190 0.33 -1.90 -4.63
N HIS A 191 0.66 -2.51 -5.75
CA HIS A 191 0.72 -3.96 -5.89
C HIS A 191 1.74 -4.61 -4.95
N GLY A 192 2.87 -3.94 -4.71
CA GLY A 192 3.88 -4.40 -3.77
C GLY A 192 3.61 -4.07 -2.29
N CYS A 193 2.46 -3.49 -1.95
CA CYS A 193 2.14 -3.14 -0.57
C CYS A 193 1.92 -4.39 0.29
N ALA A 194 2.49 -4.37 1.49
CA ALA A 194 2.22 -5.36 2.53
C ALA A 194 2.28 -4.70 3.91
N TRP A 195 1.56 -5.24 4.89
CA TRP A 195 1.76 -4.80 6.26
C TRP A 195 2.97 -5.47 6.90
N GLY A 196 3.31 -6.69 6.46
CA GLY A 196 4.43 -7.45 7.00
C GLY A 196 4.30 -7.61 8.51
N ASP A 197 5.42 -7.61 9.22
CA ASP A 197 5.42 -7.78 10.68
C ASP A 197 4.77 -6.61 11.43
N VAL A 198 4.60 -5.45 10.78
CA VAL A 198 4.06 -4.24 11.42
C VAL A 198 2.55 -4.35 11.62
N GLY A 199 1.83 -4.97 10.68
CA GLY A 199 0.38 -5.14 10.74
C GLY A 199 -0.09 -5.92 11.96
N PRO A 200 0.40 -7.16 12.18
CA PRO A 200 0.08 -7.97 13.36
C PRO A 200 0.42 -7.26 14.68
N LYS A 201 1.54 -6.55 14.75
CA LYS A 201 1.94 -5.83 15.97
C LYS A 201 0.99 -4.68 16.31
N ILE A 202 0.61 -3.86 15.32
CA ILE A 202 -0.41 -2.83 15.53
C ILE A 202 -1.75 -3.47 15.91
N ALA A 203 -2.11 -4.58 15.24
CA ALA A 203 -3.33 -5.30 15.54
C ALA A 203 -3.34 -5.83 16.98
N ASP A 204 -2.23 -6.39 17.47
CA ASP A 204 -2.09 -6.91 18.83
C ASP A 204 -2.16 -5.79 19.88
N LEU A 205 -1.54 -4.64 19.62
CA LEU A 205 -1.59 -3.46 20.50
C LEU A 205 -3.00 -2.88 20.67
N LEU A 206 -3.83 -3.02 19.64
CA LEU A 206 -5.19 -2.46 19.57
C LEU A 206 -6.28 -3.50 19.84
N ARG A 207 -5.93 -4.79 19.95
CA ARG A 207 -6.89 -5.87 20.07
C ARG A 207 -7.64 -5.75 21.39
N THR A 208 -8.96 -5.78 21.28
CA THR A 208 -9.89 -5.91 22.39
C THR A 208 -10.83 -7.08 22.09
N GLU A 209 -11.51 -7.61 23.11
CA GLU A 209 -12.50 -8.67 22.91
C GLU A 209 -13.63 -8.25 21.95
N GLU A 210 -13.97 -6.95 21.94
CA GLU A 210 -15.01 -6.40 21.08
C GLU A 210 -14.59 -6.25 19.60
N ASN A 211 -13.32 -5.94 19.33
CA ASN A 211 -12.86 -5.58 17.99
C ASN A 211 -12.05 -6.68 17.27
N LYS A 212 -11.82 -7.84 17.91
CA LYS A 212 -10.95 -8.92 17.41
C LYS A 212 -11.23 -9.32 15.97
N ARG A 213 -12.51 -9.33 15.54
CA ARG A 213 -12.94 -9.71 14.18
C ARG A 213 -12.83 -8.60 13.13
N GLN A 214 -12.62 -7.36 13.57
CA GLN A 214 -12.60 -6.14 12.72
C GLN A 214 -11.29 -5.35 12.85
N ILE A 215 -10.24 -5.95 13.40
CA ILE A 215 -8.97 -5.28 13.71
C ILE A 215 -8.22 -4.77 12.47
N SER A 216 -8.45 -5.38 11.30
CA SER A 216 -7.93 -4.92 10.01
C SER A 216 -8.42 -3.52 9.62
N GLY A 217 -9.60 -3.12 10.09
CA GLY A 217 -10.16 -1.79 9.89
C GLY A 217 -9.27 -0.71 10.51
N PRO A 218 -9.09 -0.68 11.85
CA PRO A 218 -8.17 0.25 12.51
C PRO A 218 -6.75 0.26 11.93
N VAL A 219 -6.17 -0.91 11.60
CA VAL A 219 -4.82 -0.99 11.02
C VAL A 219 -4.76 -0.31 9.64
N SER A 220 -5.70 -0.63 8.74
CA SER A 220 -5.76 -0.05 7.39
C SER A 220 -5.99 1.46 7.39
N ARG A 221 -6.62 2.03 8.43
CA ARG A 221 -6.81 3.48 8.58
C ARG A 221 -5.51 4.24 8.84
N TRP A 222 -4.46 3.56 9.29
CA TRP A 222 -3.15 4.16 9.55
C TRP A 222 -2.10 3.73 8.53
N MET A 223 -2.13 2.46 8.11
CA MET A 223 -1.17 1.86 7.17
C MET A 223 -1.63 1.86 5.71
N GLY A 224 -2.91 2.04 5.44
CA GLY A 224 -3.46 1.78 4.11
C GLY A 224 -3.34 0.31 3.72
N TYR A 225 -2.89 0.07 2.48
CA TYR A 225 -2.50 -1.25 1.98
C TYR A 225 -1.11 -1.68 2.51
N GLY A 226 -0.34 -0.79 3.13
CA GLY A 226 0.96 -1.10 3.72
C GLY A 226 2.13 -0.38 3.07
N VAL A 227 3.32 -0.94 3.23
CA VAL A 227 4.58 -0.41 2.67
C VAL A 227 4.82 -1.04 1.30
N PRO A 228 4.90 -0.23 0.22
CA PRO A 228 5.15 -0.76 -1.12
C PRO A 228 6.59 -1.21 -1.27
N GLN A 229 6.78 -2.42 -1.79
CA GLN A 229 8.04 -2.93 -2.32
C GLN A 229 8.02 -2.77 -3.84
N VAL A 230 8.57 -1.67 -4.33
CA VAL A 230 8.49 -1.27 -5.75
C VAL A 230 9.15 -2.32 -6.65
N ASP A 231 10.28 -2.88 -6.23
CA ASP A 231 11.03 -3.89 -6.99
C ASP A 231 10.20 -5.14 -7.31
N ARG A 232 9.19 -5.49 -6.48
CA ARG A 232 8.31 -6.65 -6.73
C ARG A 232 7.52 -6.54 -8.02
N VAL A 233 7.29 -5.31 -8.48
CA VAL A 233 6.47 -5.01 -9.66
C VAL A 233 7.34 -4.69 -10.87
N LEU A 234 8.57 -4.25 -10.65
CA LEU A 234 9.53 -3.97 -11.72
C LEU A 234 10.17 -5.25 -12.24
N ASP A 235 10.52 -6.17 -11.34
CA ASP A 235 11.29 -7.37 -11.68
C ASP A 235 10.56 -8.66 -11.28
N CYS A 236 10.57 -9.63 -12.20
CA CYS A 236 10.19 -11.01 -11.94
C CYS A 236 11.41 -11.81 -11.46
N THR A 237 11.22 -12.69 -10.49
CA THR A 237 12.22 -13.70 -10.10
C THR A 237 11.82 -15.05 -10.69
N ALA A 238 12.68 -16.07 -10.63
CA ALA A 238 12.30 -17.41 -11.09
C ALA A 238 11.02 -17.92 -10.39
N GLN A 239 10.85 -17.58 -9.11
CA GLN A 239 9.72 -17.98 -8.25
C GLN A 239 8.54 -16.99 -8.23
N ARG A 240 8.62 -15.86 -8.95
CA ARG A 240 7.55 -14.85 -9.03
C ARG A 240 7.28 -14.43 -10.47
N ALA A 241 6.05 -14.64 -10.91
CA ALA A 241 5.56 -14.08 -12.16
C ALA A 241 4.61 -12.92 -11.88
N THR A 242 4.93 -11.74 -12.42
CA THR A 242 4.08 -10.54 -12.37
C THR A 242 3.53 -10.25 -13.77
N LEU A 243 2.22 -10.10 -13.87
CA LEU A 243 1.51 -9.80 -15.11
C LEU A 243 0.80 -8.46 -14.98
N LEU A 244 0.84 -7.68 -16.06
CA LEU A 244 0.09 -6.45 -16.21
C LEU A 244 -1.04 -6.67 -17.21
N GLY A 245 -2.26 -6.33 -16.79
CA GLY A 245 -3.45 -6.32 -17.63
C GLY A 245 -4.04 -4.92 -17.68
N PHE A 246 -4.67 -4.56 -18.78
CA PHE A 246 -5.35 -3.27 -18.91
C PHE A 246 -6.55 -3.40 -19.84
N GLY A 247 -7.42 -2.40 -19.81
CA GLY A 247 -8.59 -2.35 -20.67
C GLY A 247 -9.47 -1.17 -20.31
N GLN A 248 -10.55 -1.01 -21.08
CA GLN A 248 -11.60 -0.04 -20.81
C GLN A 248 -12.93 -0.78 -20.66
N LEU A 249 -13.76 -0.34 -19.72
CA LEU A 249 -15.09 -0.92 -19.50
C LEU A 249 -16.15 0.18 -19.44
N SER A 250 -17.28 -0.07 -20.09
CA SER A 250 -18.53 0.68 -19.94
C SER A 250 -19.39 0.08 -18.83
N ASP A 251 -20.58 0.64 -18.61
CA ASP A 251 -21.52 0.12 -17.63
C ASP A 251 -21.96 -1.32 -17.95
N ASP A 252 -22.08 -2.16 -16.92
CA ASP A 252 -22.41 -3.59 -17.00
C ASP A 252 -21.46 -4.47 -17.87
N GLU A 253 -20.31 -3.94 -18.29
CA GLU A 253 -19.28 -4.72 -18.98
C GLU A 253 -18.30 -5.40 -18.01
N ALA A 254 -17.69 -6.49 -18.48
CA ALA A 254 -16.63 -7.18 -17.75
C ALA A 254 -15.58 -7.80 -18.66
N HIS A 255 -14.32 -7.78 -18.21
CA HIS A 255 -13.22 -8.52 -18.82
C HIS A 255 -12.82 -9.70 -17.92
N VAL A 256 -12.44 -10.83 -18.53
CA VAL A 256 -11.94 -12.02 -17.84
C VAL A 256 -10.50 -12.24 -18.25
N PHE A 257 -9.57 -12.04 -17.31
CA PHE A 257 -8.17 -12.39 -17.49
C PHE A 257 -7.95 -13.83 -17.01
N ARG A 258 -7.14 -14.58 -17.76
CA ARG A 258 -6.81 -15.97 -17.43
C ARG A 258 -5.33 -16.07 -17.13
N LEU A 259 -5.01 -16.39 -15.89
CA LEU A 259 -3.65 -16.65 -15.45
C LEU A 259 -3.41 -18.17 -15.46
N PRO A 260 -2.58 -18.70 -16.37
CA PRO A 260 -2.24 -20.11 -16.37
C PRO A 260 -1.50 -20.50 -15.09
N LEU A 261 -1.86 -21.65 -14.53
CA LEU A 261 -1.16 -22.22 -13.39
C LEU A 261 0.08 -23.00 -13.84
N PRO A 262 1.25 -22.80 -13.19
CA PRO A 262 2.42 -23.61 -13.47
C PRO A 262 2.18 -25.04 -12.94
N PRO A 263 2.22 -26.09 -13.79
CA PRO A 263 1.92 -27.47 -13.38
C PRO A 263 2.89 -28.00 -12.32
N SER A 264 4.10 -27.43 -12.21
CA SER A 264 5.06 -27.80 -11.15
C SER A 264 4.56 -27.44 -9.74
N LEU A 265 3.57 -26.54 -9.64
CA LEU A 265 2.83 -26.27 -8.40
C LEU A 265 1.71 -27.28 -8.13
N GLY A 266 1.36 -28.15 -9.08
CA GLY A 266 0.39 -29.22 -8.84
C GLY A 266 0.86 -30.16 -7.73
N ALA A 267 0.00 -30.42 -6.74
CA ALA A 267 0.20 -31.42 -5.68
C ALA A 267 1.35 -31.20 -4.67
N ARG A 268 2.01 -30.03 -4.61
CA ARG A 268 3.00 -29.71 -3.55
C ARG A 268 2.41 -28.79 -2.46
N PRO A 269 2.55 -29.08 -1.16
CA PRO A 269 2.02 -28.24 -0.08
C PRO A 269 2.91 -27.02 0.23
N GLU A 270 3.41 -26.34 -0.80
CA GLU A 270 4.26 -25.17 -0.65
C GLU A 270 3.44 -23.92 -0.31
N TRP A 271 4.08 -22.96 0.37
CA TRP A 271 3.51 -21.62 0.55
C TRP A 271 3.36 -20.94 -0.80
N ARG A 272 2.18 -20.36 -1.02
CA ARG A 272 1.83 -19.65 -2.25
C ARG A 272 1.16 -18.35 -1.89
N ARG A 273 1.47 -17.32 -2.68
CA ARG A 273 0.86 -16.02 -2.56
C ARG A 273 0.37 -15.55 -3.92
N LEU A 274 -0.92 -15.25 -3.98
CA LEU A 274 -1.54 -14.56 -5.11
C LEU A 274 -1.86 -13.13 -4.68
N THR A 275 -1.26 -12.16 -5.36
CA THR A 275 -1.54 -10.74 -5.14
C THR A 275 -2.26 -10.20 -6.37
N VAL A 276 -3.41 -9.56 -6.19
CA VAL A 276 -4.19 -8.95 -7.29
C VAL A 276 -4.48 -7.50 -6.94
N THR A 277 -4.10 -6.59 -7.82
CA THR A 277 -4.33 -5.15 -7.66
C THR A 277 -5.00 -4.58 -8.89
N LEU A 278 -6.19 -4.01 -8.71
CA LEU A 278 -6.93 -3.29 -9.73
C LEU A 278 -6.94 -1.81 -9.34
N ALA A 279 -6.65 -0.92 -10.29
CA ALA A 279 -6.77 0.52 -10.10
C ALA A 279 -7.39 1.20 -11.32
N TRP A 280 -8.13 2.28 -11.08
CA TRP A 280 -8.72 3.11 -12.13
C TRP A 280 -8.84 4.56 -11.66
N LEU A 281 -9.12 5.46 -12.61
CA LEU A 281 -9.48 6.85 -12.30
C LEU A 281 -10.95 7.04 -12.65
N SER A 282 -11.82 7.09 -11.63
CA SER A 282 -13.24 7.29 -11.87
C SER A 282 -13.51 8.74 -12.27
N PRO A 283 -14.37 8.99 -13.28
CA PRO A 283 -14.99 10.29 -13.44
C PRO A 283 -15.73 10.70 -12.15
N ILE A 284 -15.90 12.00 -11.95
CA ILE A 284 -16.57 12.55 -10.77
C ILE A 284 -17.85 13.29 -11.18
N SER A 285 -18.86 13.21 -10.32
CA SER A 285 -20.10 14.00 -10.36
C SER A 285 -20.17 14.85 -9.08
N PRO A 286 -19.60 16.07 -9.08
CA PRO A 286 -19.54 16.92 -7.90
C PRO A 286 -20.93 17.39 -7.42
N GLY A 287 -21.95 17.33 -8.29
CA GLY A 287 -23.33 17.69 -7.96
C GLY A 287 -24.10 16.62 -7.19
N THR A 288 -23.54 15.42 -6.99
CA THR A 288 -24.22 14.31 -6.30
C THR A 288 -23.47 13.90 -5.03
N GLN A 289 -24.21 13.47 -4.01
CA GLN A 289 -23.60 12.90 -2.79
C GLN A 289 -22.76 11.65 -3.10
N LYS A 290 -23.12 10.93 -4.18
CA LYS A 290 -22.43 9.72 -4.62
C LYS A 290 -21.05 9.99 -5.21
N TYR A 291 -20.78 11.20 -5.72
CA TYR A 291 -19.50 11.74 -6.18
C TYR A 291 -18.71 10.93 -7.23
N ARG A 292 -18.46 9.64 -7.02
CA ARG A 292 -17.81 8.71 -7.93
C ARG A 292 -18.80 8.21 -8.99
N THR A 293 -18.48 8.38 -10.27
CA THR A 293 -19.34 7.96 -11.38
C THR A 293 -19.20 6.48 -11.74
N ALA A 294 -17.99 5.93 -11.70
CA ALA A 294 -17.73 4.54 -12.09
C ALA A 294 -17.10 3.74 -10.94
N SER A 295 -17.66 2.56 -10.68
CA SER A 295 -17.14 1.61 -9.70
C SER A 295 -16.70 0.35 -10.42
N LEU A 296 -15.40 0.05 -10.36
CA LEU A 296 -14.85 -1.20 -10.86
C LEU A 296 -14.50 -2.11 -9.67
N TRP A 297 -14.55 -3.42 -9.89
CA TRP A 297 -14.03 -4.41 -8.93
C TRP A 297 -13.66 -5.69 -9.65
N PHE A 298 -12.72 -6.43 -9.09
CA PHE A 298 -12.42 -7.78 -9.53
C PHE A 298 -13.00 -8.86 -8.61
N GLU A 299 -13.20 -10.02 -9.20
CA GLU A 299 -13.48 -11.29 -8.53
C GLU A 299 -12.49 -12.34 -9.04
N VAL A 300 -11.88 -13.07 -8.12
CA VAL A 300 -11.05 -14.24 -8.44
C VAL A 300 -11.97 -15.47 -8.44
N LYS A 301 -11.97 -16.20 -9.56
CA LYS A 301 -12.76 -17.41 -9.81
C LYS A 301 -11.84 -18.53 -10.32
N GLY A 302 -12.39 -19.75 -10.42
CA GLY A 302 -11.64 -20.93 -10.81
C GLY A 302 -10.97 -21.60 -9.61
N ILE A 303 -9.77 -22.14 -9.83
CA ILE A 303 -9.01 -22.85 -8.79
C ILE A 303 -8.45 -21.85 -7.78
N SER A 304 -8.70 -22.12 -6.51
CA SER A 304 -8.34 -21.21 -5.44
C SER A 304 -7.08 -21.71 -4.76
N LEU A 305 -5.93 -21.35 -5.35
CA LEU A 305 -4.61 -21.67 -4.81
C LEU A 305 -4.43 -21.17 -3.36
N ALA A 306 -5.09 -20.06 -3.03
CA ALA A 306 -5.05 -19.40 -1.75
C ALA A 306 -6.45 -18.86 -1.43
N LYS A 307 -7.02 -19.32 -0.32
CA LYS A 307 -8.37 -18.93 0.14
C LYS A 307 -8.29 -17.86 1.22
N ASP A 308 -7.17 -17.79 1.93
CA ASP A 308 -7.04 -16.96 3.11
C ASP A 308 -6.61 -15.56 2.70
N ARG A 309 -7.56 -14.64 2.82
CA ARG A 309 -7.38 -13.21 2.59
C ARG A 309 -6.55 -12.62 3.73
N GLN A 310 -5.43 -12.00 3.40
CA GLN A 310 -4.50 -11.42 4.36
C GLN A 310 -4.61 -9.89 4.42
N GLU A 311 -3.96 -9.29 5.41
CA GLU A 311 -3.77 -7.84 5.51
C GLU A 311 -5.09 -7.04 5.47
N SER A 312 -5.18 -6.01 4.62
CA SER A 312 -6.33 -5.12 4.53
C SER A 312 -7.63 -5.80 4.10
N CYS A 313 -7.55 -6.94 3.42
CA CYS A 313 -8.74 -7.70 3.00
C CYS A 313 -9.11 -8.84 3.97
N SER A 314 -8.35 -9.01 5.07
CA SER A 314 -8.61 -10.01 6.11
C SER A 314 -9.77 -9.63 7.05
N GLY A 315 -10.20 -10.63 7.84
CA GLY A 315 -11.22 -10.47 8.87
C GLY A 315 -12.65 -10.34 8.32
N THR A 316 -13.59 -9.98 9.20
CA THR A 316 -14.99 -9.82 8.80
C THR A 316 -15.18 -8.44 8.17
N GLY A 317 -15.39 -8.38 6.85
CA GLY A 317 -15.67 -7.13 6.14
C GLY A 317 -14.50 -6.56 5.32
N GLY A 318 -13.31 -7.17 5.39
CA GLY A 318 -12.11 -6.67 4.72
C GLY A 318 -12.27 -6.63 3.20
N TRP A 319 -12.75 -7.72 2.61
CA TRP A 319 -13.00 -7.83 1.17
C TRP A 319 -14.03 -6.81 0.63
N GLN A 320 -15.00 -6.37 1.44
CA GLN A 320 -15.89 -5.27 1.05
C GLN A 320 -15.19 -3.91 1.16
N THR A 321 -14.28 -3.76 2.12
CA THR A 321 -13.60 -2.49 2.39
C THR A 321 -12.64 -2.12 1.27
N VAL A 322 -11.88 -3.09 0.75
CA VAL A 322 -10.97 -2.89 -0.39
C VAL A 322 -11.70 -2.53 -1.70
N LYS A 323 -13.01 -2.82 -1.83
CA LYS A 323 -13.83 -2.47 -3.01
C LYS A 323 -14.40 -1.05 -2.99
N ARG A 324 -14.25 -0.32 -1.89
CA ARG A 324 -14.87 1.03 -1.73
C ARG A 324 -14.10 2.14 -2.43
N GLY A 325 -12.81 1.96 -2.67
CA GLY A 325 -11.93 2.96 -3.29
C GLY A 325 -11.96 2.93 -4.82
N THR A 326 -10.92 3.49 -5.43
CA THR A 326 -10.56 3.30 -6.85
C THR A 326 -9.30 2.45 -7.03
N VAL A 327 -8.90 1.81 -5.93
CA VAL A 327 -7.88 0.77 -5.90
C VAL A 327 -8.46 -0.36 -5.06
N GLN A 328 -8.44 -1.57 -5.60
CA GLN A 328 -8.73 -2.80 -4.89
C GLN A 328 -7.45 -3.62 -4.91
N HIS A 329 -6.87 -3.85 -3.72
CA HIS A 329 -5.68 -4.67 -3.54
C HIS A 329 -6.02 -5.82 -2.60
N GLU A 330 -5.84 -7.05 -3.05
CA GLU A 330 -6.11 -8.25 -2.28
C GLU A 330 -4.92 -9.20 -2.34
N VAL A 331 -4.53 -9.68 -1.17
CA VAL A 331 -3.49 -10.69 -0.98
C VAL A 331 -4.17 -11.97 -0.50
N PHE A 332 -3.90 -13.06 -1.20
CA PHE A 332 -4.34 -14.38 -0.84
C PHE A 332 -3.12 -15.23 -0.55
N GLU A 333 -3.09 -15.89 0.60
CA GLU A 333 -2.04 -16.85 0.96
C GLU A 333 -2.63 -18.23 1.25
N GLY A 334 -1.82 -19.26 1.02
CA GLY A 334 -2.22 -20.64 1.27
C GLY A 334 -1.05 -21.61 1.20
N HIS A 335 -1.19 -22.73 1.92
CA HIS A 335 -0.24 -23.86 1.94
C HIS A 335 -0.88 -25.15 1.43
N LYS A 336 -2.14 -25.09 0.98
CA LYS A 336 -2.87 -26.30 0.58
C LYS A 336 -2.44 -26.73 -0.81
N ALA A 337 -2.01 -27.98 -0.91
CA ALA A 337 -1.89 -28.67 -2.18
C ALA A 337 -3.31 -28.92 -2.74
N GLU A 338 -3.85 -27.97 -3.50
CA GLU A 338 -5.01 -28.25 -4.35
C GLU A 338 -4.51 -29.00 -5.60
N PRO A 339 -5.06 -30.18 -5.92
CA PRO A 339 -4.72 -30.88 -7.15
C PRO A 339 -5.32 -30.11 -8.32
N PHE A 340 -4.47 -29.63 -9.22
CA PHE A 340 -4.86 -29.04 -10.48
C PHE A 340 -4.02 -29.65 -11.60
N THR A 341 -4.59 -29.66 -12.80
CA THR A 341 -4.05 -30.25 -14.03
C THR A 341 -3.40 -29.18 -14.91
N ASP A 342 -2.55 -29.61 -15.83
CA ASP A 342 -1.96 -28.70 -16.83
C ASP A 342 -3.06 -28.13 -17.72
N GLY A 343 -3.10 -26.80 -17.84
CA GLY A 343 -4.18 -26.06 -18.50
C GLY A 343 -5.19 -25.40 -17.55
N ASP A 344 -5.13 -25.68 -16.25
CA ASP A 344 -5.94 -24.97 -15.28
C ASP A 344 -5.53 -23.50 -15.15
N VAL A 345 -6.53 -22.64 -14.97
CA VAL A 345 -6.37 -21.19 -14.93
C VAL A 345 -7.03 -20.59 -13.69
N ILE A 346 -6.43 -19.51 -13.19
CA ILE A 346 -7.10 -18.57 -12.31
C ILE A 346 -7.81 -17.55 -13.19
N GLU A 347 -9.12 -17.40 -13.01
CA GLU A 347 -9.89 -16.40 -13.73
C GLU A 347 -10.05 -15.14 -12.86
N ILE A 348 -9.59 -14.01 -13.37
CA ILE A 348 -9.74 -12.71 -12.72
C ILE A 348 -10.74 -11.90 -13.53
N LYS A 349 -11.98 -11.82 -13.04
CA LYS A 349 -13.06 -11.09 -13.70
C LYS A 349 -13.12 -9.66 -13.18
N VAL A 350 -12.77 -8.69 -14.02
CA VAL A 350 -12.93 -7.25 -13.75
C VAL A 350 -14.30 -6.81 -14.23
N ASN A 351 -15.11 -6.23 -13.35
CA ASN A 351 -16.47 -5.77 -13.64
C ASN A 351 -16.54 -4.26 -13.49
N CYS A 352 -17.44 -3.61 -14.23
CA CYS A 352 -17.71 -2.19 -14.16
C CYS A 352 -19.21 -1.93 -13.92
N ARG A 353 -19.51 -0.91 -13.14
CA ARG A 353 -20.88 -0.44 -12.90
C ARG A 353 -20.92 1.08 -12.69
N GLU A 354 -21.98 1.71 -13.17
CA GLU A 354 -22.33 3.09 -12.83
C GLU A 354 -22.70 3.25 -11.34
N ASP A 355 -22.38 4.41 -10.77
CA ASP A 355 -22.65 4.74 -9.35
C ASP A 355 -23.40 6.07 -9.22
N ALA A 356 -22.74 7.20 -9.46
CA ALA A 356 -23.36 8.54 -9.35
C ALA A 356 -24.15 8.99 -10.58
N GLU A 357 -23.60 8.78 -11.78
CA GLU A 357 -24.14 9.19 -13.07
C GLU A 357 -23.80 8.13 -14.12
N LYS A 358 -24.43 8.21 -15.30
CA LYS A 358 -24.12 7.35 -16.43
C LYS A 358 -22.67 7.49 -16.87
N ILE A 359 -22.03 6.36 -17.16
CA ILE A 359 -20.69 6.31 -17.75
C ILE A 359 -20.78 6.78 -19.21
N LYS A 360 -20.27 7.99 -19.48
CA LYS A 360 -20.31 8.59 -20.84
C LYS A 360 -19.20 8.09 -21.77
N LYS A 361 -18.09 7.65 -21.20
CA LYS A 361 -16.92 7.13 -21.91
C LYS A 361 -16.42 5.89 -21.15
N PRO A 362 -15.95 4.84 -21.85
CA PRO A 362 -15.34 3.69 -21.21
C PRO A 362 -14.24 4.11 -20.23
N VAL A 363 -14.20 3.46 -19.06
CA VAL A 363 -13.25 3.80 -18.00
C VAL A 363 -12.05 2.88 -18.10
N ALA A 364 -10.88 3.48 -18.32
CA ALA A 364 -9.62 2.75 -18.34
C ALA A 364 -9.22 2.28 -16.94
N TYR A 365 -8.69 1.06 -16.87
CA TYR A 365 -8.16 0.47 -15.65
C TYR A 365 -6.82 -0.22 -15.92
N GLY A 366 -6.05 -0.37 -14.83
CA GLY A 366 -4.84 -1.17 -14.77
C GLY A 366 -5.01 -2.31 -13.76
N LEU A 367 -4.49 -3.48 -14.11
CA LEU A 367 -4.48 -4.68 -13.32
C LEU A 367 -3.04 -5.17 -13.19
N ALA A 368 -2.59 -5.46 -11.97
CA ALA A 368 -1.34 -6.12 -11.70
C ALA A 368 -1.62 -7.41 -10.91
N VAL A 369 -1.03 -8.51 -11.35
CA VAL A 369 -1.24 -9.85 -10.78
C VAL A 369 0.12 -10.50 -10.54
N SER A 370 0.41 -10.90 -9.31
CA SER A 370 1.62 -11.68 -8.99
C SER A 370 1.25 -13.03 -8.43
N LEU A 371 1.87 -14.08 -8.97
CA LEU A 371 1.88 -15.40 -8.36
C LEU A 371 3.29 -15.72 -7.87
N GLU A 372 3.39 -16.06 -6.59
CA GLU A 372 4.65 -16.27 -5.89
C GLU A 372 4.65 -17.59 -5.11
N VAL A 373 5.82 -18.22 -5.06
CA VAL A 373 6.16 -19.30 -4.12
C VAL A 373 7.39 -18.95 -3.31
N ALA A 374 7.68 -19.73 -2.28
CA ALA A 374 8.85 -19.53 -1.44
C ALA A 374 10.16 -19.63 -2.26
N GLU A 375 11.14 -18.78 -1.97
CA GLU A 375 12.38 -18.61 -2.76
C GLU A 375 13.30 -19.85 -2.72
N ASP A 376 13.16 -20.68 -1.69
CA ASP A 376 13.88 -21.93 -1.50
C ASP A 376 13.31 -23.12 -2.31
N VAL A 377 12.21 -22.89 -3.02
CA VAL A 377 11.55 -23.89 -3.84
C VAL A 377 12.09 -23.83 -5.28
N ASP A 378 12.60 -24.96 -5.77
CA ASP A 378 13.07 -25.14 -7.15
C ASP A 378 11.90 -25.29 -8.13
N ILE A 379 11.16 -24.20 -8.33
CA ILE A 379 10.07 -24.08 -9.31
C ILE A 379 10.25 -22.78 -10.08
N ALA A 380 10.44 -22.89 -11.39
CA ALA A 380 10.56 -21.76 -12.31
C ALA A 380 9.16 -21.22 -12.71
N VAL A 381 8.42 -20.71 -11.73
CA VAL A 381 7.07 -20.11 -11.88
C VAL A 381 7.04 -19.12 -13.05
N TYR A 382 8.05 -18.26 -13.18
CA TYR A 382 8.13 -17.26 -14.24
C TYR A 382 8.17 -17.90 -15.64
N ASP A 383 9.10 -18.82 -15.88
CA ASP A 383 9.28 -19.42 -17.20
C ASP A 383 8.07 -20.28 -17.59
N GLU A 384 7.50 -21.02 -16.65
CA GLU A 384 6.32 -21.85 -16.89
C GLU A 384 5.08 -21.03 -17.27
N ILE A 385 4.89 -19.87 -16.65
CA ILE A 385 3.79 -18.95 -16.96
C ILE A 385 4.07 -18.24 -18.30
N ARG A 386 5.29 -17.74 -18.49
CA ARG A 386 5.70 -17.06 -19.73
C ARG A 386 5.50 -17.93 -20.96
N MET A 387 5.95 -19.18 -20.92
CA MET A 387 5.79 -20.12 -22.05
C MET A 387 4.31 -20.32 -22.43
N ARG A 388 3.40 -20.35 -21.44
CA ARG A 388 1.96 -20.58 -21.66
C ARG A 388 1.20 -19.35 -22.15
N ILE A 389 1.72 -18.15 -21.91
CA ILE A 389 1.13 -16.92 -22.41
C ILE A 389 1.57 -16.66 -23.85
N VAL A 390 2.83 -16.98 -24.18
CA VAL A 390 3.39 -16.80 -25.52
C VAL A 390 2.91 -17.88 -26.49
N ALA A 391 2.68 -19.12 -26.03
CA ALA A 391 2.03 -20.14 -26.83
C ALA A 391 0.53 -19.82 -26.92
N PRO A 392 -0.03 -19.53 -28.11
CA PRO A 392 -1.47 -19.35 -28.23
C PRO A 392 -2.14 -20.65 -27.79
N ALA A 393 -3.01 -20.57 -26.77
CA ALA A 393 -3.87 -21.69 -26.42
C ALA A 393 -4.61 -22.11 -27.70
N PRO A 394 -4.55 -23.40 -28.12
CA PRO A 394 -5.31 -23.84 -29.27
C PRO A 394 -6.78 -23.51 -29.01
N ALA A 395 -7.40 -22.79 -29.94
CA ALA A 395 -8.82 -22.51 -29.89
C ALA A 395 -9.56 -23.85 -29.69
N ALA A 396 -10.24 -23.98 -28.57
CA ALA A 396 -11.12 -25.14 -28.37
C ALA A 396 -12.22 -25.09 -29.46
N PRO A 397 -12.58 -26.24 -30.05
CA PRO A 397 -13.50 -26.32 -31.19
C PRO A 397 -14.92 -25.85 -30.87
#